data_AF-A0A948BSH8-F1
#
_entry.id   AF-A0A948BSH8-F1
#
_cell.length_a   1.000
_cell.length_b   1.000
_cell.length_c   1.000
_cell.angle_alpha   90.00
_cell.angle_beta   90.00
_cell.angle_gamma   90.00
#
_symmetry.space_group_name_H-M   'P 1'
#
loop_
_entity.id
_entity.type
_entity.pdbx_description
1 polymer ?
#
loop_
_entity_poly.entity_id
_entity_poly.type
_entity_poly.pdbx_seq_one_letter_code
_entity_poly.pdbx_strand_id
1 'polypeptide(L)'
;KLLEAEKSFKKAIELNPKNDWAYLRLGNSYLRHGKLLEAEKSFKKAIELNPKNDWAYLRLGNLYLEQGKLLEAEKSFKKAIEFTPKNDRIYGALEIIYKATGNQGYAREYGQKAKDLRSSYYNLITTNNYHKLKAILDKRGIKYVCVQYPMRNLEPLKKVFQGGAEGIVFVDNEKIFKDAVKKANYRVYFVDIFGGDFGHCTEKGNRLLAENIANTILKEVFHK
;
A
#
# COMPACT_ATOMS: atom_id res chain seq x y z
N LYS A 1 -8.31 19.67 15.97
CA LYS A 1 -7.86 19.36 14.60
C LYS A 1 -8.88 18.61 13.72
N LEU A 2 -9.62 17.59 14.19
CA LEU A 2 -10.59 16.86 13.33
C LEU A 2 -11.91 17.62 13.06
N LEU A 3 -12.45 18.33 14.06
CA LEU A 3 -13.65 19.18 13.91
C LEU A 3 -13.41 20.42 13.03
N GLU A 4 -12.17 20.90 12.97
CA GLU A 4 -11.77 22.02 12.10
C GLU A 4 -11.78 21.61 10.62
N ALA A 5 -11.44 20.36 10.31
CA ALA A 5 -11.49 19.84 8.96
C ALA A 5 -12.93 19.77 8.43
N GLU A 6 -13.89 19.28 9.24
CA GLU A 6 -15.31 19.28 8.89
C GLU A 6 -15.82 20.69 8.58
N LYS A 7 -15.54 21.66 9.46
CA LYS A 7 -15.92 23.08 9.26
C LYS A 7 -15.31 23.67 8.00
N SER A 8 -14.05 23.37 7.73
CA SER A 8 -13.33 23.88 6.55
C SER A 8 -13.92 23.33 5.24
N PHE A 9 -14.25 22.04 5.19
CA PHE A 9 -14.88 21.46 3.99
C PHE A 9 -16.33 21.94 3.80
N LYS A 10 -17.10 22.16 4.88
CA LYS A 10 -18.42 22.79 4.78
C LYS A 10 -18.33 24.20 4.20
N LYS A 11 -17.39 25.03 4.67
CA LYS A 11 -17.14 26.35 4.09
C LYS A 11 -16.71 26.27 2.62
N ALA A 12 -15.87 25.30 2.26
CA ALA A 12 -15.49 25.08 0.86
C ALA A 12 -16.70 24.71 -0.03
N ILE A 13 -17.66 23.95 0.51
CA ILE A 13 -18.92 23.61 -0.17
C ILE A 13 -19.83 24.83 -0.29
N GLU A 14 -19.91 25.67 0.75
CA GLU A 14 -20.68 26.93 0.69
C GLU A 14 -20.15 27.86 -0.41
N LEU A 15 -18.82 27.97 -0.52
CA LEU A 15 -18.16 28.79 -1.55
C LEU A 15 -18.26 28.17 -2.95
N ASN A 16 -18.23 26.84 -3.06
CA ASN A 16 -18.40 26.12 -4.32
C ASN A 16 -19.18 24.81 -4.13
N PRO A 17 -20.51 24.84 -4.30
CA PRO A 17 -21.37 23.67 -4.15
C PRO A 17 -21.16 22.56 -5.18
N LYS A 18 -20.37 22.82 -6.24
CA LYS A 18 -20.07 21.84 -7.29
C LYS A 18 -18.70 21.17 -7.11
N ASN A 19 -18.00 21.43 -6.00
CA ASN A 19 -16.70 20.87 -5.71
C ASN A 19 -16.81 19.42 -5.16
N ASP A 20 -16.73 18.44 -6.06
CA ASP A 20 -16.76 17.01 -5.74
C ASP A 20 -15.67 16.61 -4.72
N TRP A 21 -14.47 17.19 -4.81
CA TRP A 21 -13.39 16.95 -3.86
C TRP A 21 -13.72 17.45 -2.45
N ALA A 22 -14.43 18.56 -2.30
CA ALA A 22 -14.85 19.05 -1.00
C ALA A 22 -15.85 18.09 -0.33
N TYR A 23 -16.80 17.55 -1.09
CA TYR A 23 -17.70 16.49 -0.60
C TYR A 23 -16.97 15.19 -0.27
N LEU A 24 -16.03 14.75 -1.11
CA LEU A 24 -15.18 13.58 -0.83
C LEU A 24 -14.41 13.77 0.49
N ARG A 25 -13.81 14.95 0.70
CA ARG A 25 -13.05 15.24 1.93
C ARG A 25 -13.94 15.37 3.16
N LEU A 26 -15.14 15.94 3.01
CA LEU A 26 -16.15 15.97 4.06
C LEU A 26 -16.59 14.55 4.45
N GLY A 27 -16.84 13.67 3.48
CA GLY A 27 -17.17 12.27 3.75
C GLY A 27 -16.07 11.52 4.50
N ASN A 28 -14.80 11.74 4.14
CA ASN A 28 -13.67 11.19 4.88
C ASN A 28 -13.60 11.73 6.32
N SER A 29 -13.95 13.00 6.54
CA SER A 29 -14.05 13.58 7.88
C SER A 29 -15.15 12.88 8.68
N TYR A 30 -16.33 12.68 8.09
CA TYR A 30 -17.43 11.97 8.75
C TYR A 30 -17.09 10.53 9.13
N LEU A 31 -16.42 9.77 8.24
CA LEU A 31 -15.94 8.41 8.55
C LEU A 31 -15.03 8.39 9.79
N ARG A 32 -14.09 9.34 9.89
CA ARG A 32 -13.18 9.43 11.05
C ARG A 32 -13.90 9.72 12.37
N HIS A 33 -15.12 10.25 12.32
CA HIS A 33 -15.96 10.51 13.49
C HIS A 33 -17.05 9.44 13.68
N GLY A 34 -17.02 8.33 12.95
CA GLY A 34 -18.03 7.28 13.02
C GLY A 34 -19.40 7.67 12.45
N LYS A 35 -19.51 8.82 11.77
CA LYS A 35 -20.74 9.33 11.13
C LYS A 35 -20.95 8.67 9.77
N LEU A 36 -21.28 7.38 9.78
CA LEU A 36 -21.29 6.53 8.58
C LEU A 36 -22.33 6.97 7.55
N LEU A 37 -23.53 7.40 7.99
CA LEU A 37 -24.61 7.83 7.08
C LEU A 37 -24.26 9.15 6.37
N GLU A 38 -23.66 10.09 7.09
CA GLU A 38 -23.23 11.38 6.56
C GLU A 38 -22.05 11.22 5.62
N ALA A 39 -21.14 10.28 5.93
CA ALA A 39 -20.07 9.90 5.02
C ALA A 39 -20.62 9.35 3.70
N GLU A 40 -21.58 8.41 3.77
CA GLU A 40 -22.22 7.83 2.59
C GLU A 40 -22.86 8.91 1.71
N LYS A 41 -23.65 9.81 2.31
CA LYS A 41 -24.28 10.93 1.60
C LYS A 41 -23.26 11.82 0.92
N SER A 42 -22.14 12.10 1.60
CA SER A 42 -21.08 12.95 1.06
C SER A 42 -20.35 12.30 -0.12
N PHE A 43 -20.04 11.00 -0.04
CA PHE A 43 -19.44 10.28 -1.17
C PHE A 43 -20.40 10.17 -2.36
N LYS A 44 -21.68 9.88 -2.12
CA LYS A 44 -22.70 9.88 -3.17
C LYS A 44 -22.83 11.25 -3.84
N LYS A 45 -22.78 12.34 -3.07
CA LYS A 45 -22.82 13.69 -3.65
C LYS A 45 -21.57 13.99 -4.49
N ALA A 46 -20.39 13.56 -4.06
CA ALA A 46 -19.18 13.68 -4.87
C ALA A 46 -19.29 12.94 -6.22
N ILE A 47 -19.88 11.73 -6.21
CA ILE A 47 -20.15 10.93 -7.42
C ILE A 47 -21.20 11.60 -8.32
N GLU A 48 -22.27 12.16 -7.74
CA GLU A 48 -23.30 12.89 -8.49
C GLU A 48 -22.71 14.11 -9.21
N LEU A 49 -21.84 14.86 -8.53
CA LEU A 49 -21.16 16.03 -9.09
C LEU A 49 -20.11 15.66 -10.14
N ASN A 50 -19.41 14.54 -9.93
CA ASN A 50 -18.41 14.02 -10.85
C ASN A 50 -18.50 12.49 -10.95
N PRO A 51 -19.21 11.97 -11.97
CA PRO A 51 -19.35 10.52 -12.19
C PRO A 51 -18.05 9.79 -12.52
N LYS A 52 -16.93 10.51 -12.70
CA LYS A 52 -15.60 9.94 -12.92
C LYS A 52 -14.70 10.02 -11.67
N ASN A 53 -15.24 10.44 -10.52
CA ASN A 53 -14.48 10.52 -9.27
C ASN A 53 -14.24 9.11 -8.68
N ASP A 54 -13.14 8.50 -9.12
CA ASP A 54 -12.62 7.21 -8.69
C ASP A 54 -12.44 7.12 -7.17
N TRP A 55 -11.95 8.18 -6.52
CA TRP A 55 -11.74 8.21 -5.09
C TRP A 55 -13.04 8.15 -4.29
N ALA A 56 -14.11 8.78 -4.78
CA ALA A 56 -15.43 8.72 -4.16
C ALA A 56 -16.03 7.32 -4.27
N TYR A 57 -15.92 6.66 -5.43
CA TYR A 57 -16.31 5.26 -5.57
C TYR A 57 -15.50 4.32 -4.67
N LEU A 58 -14.18 4.52 -4.57
CA LEU A 58 -13.32 3.73 -3.68
C LEU A 58 -13.72 3.90 -2.22
N ARG A 59 -13.96 5.13 -1.77
CA ARG A 59 -14.38 5.41 -0.38
C ARG A 59 -15.76 4.88 -0.06
N LEU A 60 -16.70 4.99 -1.00
CA LEU A 60 -18.03 4.41 -0.86
C LEU A 60 -17.98 2.88 -0.79
N GLY A 61 -17.15 2.25 -1.63
CA GLY A 61 -16.92 0.80 -1.59
C GLY A 61 -16.35 0.32 -0.26
N ASN A 62 -15.34 1.02 0.29
CA ASN A 62 -14.79 0.71 1.61
C ASN A 62 -15.84 0.84 2.72
N LEU A 63 -16.64 1.91 2.70
CA LEU A 63 -17.71 2.12 3.66
C LEU A 63 -18.74 0.98 3.62
N TYR A 64 -19.13 0.55 2.43
CA TYR A 64 -20.05 -0.59 2.28
C TYR A 64 -19.43 -1.91 2.74
N LEU A 65 -18.14 -2.11 2.50
CA LEU A 65 -17.41 -3.27 3.00
C LEU A 65 -17.40 -3.32 4.53
N GLU A 66 -17.13 -2.17 5.19
CA GLU A 66 -17.20 -2.04 6.66
C GLU A 66 -18.61 -2.31 7.23
N GLN A 67 -19.65 -2.01 6.45
CA GLN A 67 -21.04 -2.28 6.81
C GLN A 67 -21.52 -3.71 6.46
N GLY A 68 -20.66 -4.55 5.86
CA GLY A 68 -21.04 -5.88 5.37
C GLY A 68 -21.92 -5.88 4.12
N LYS A 69 -22.11 -4.72 3.48
CA LYS A 69 -22.89 -4.55 2.24
C LYS A 69 -22.06 -4.93 1.02
N LEU A 70 -21.81 -6.23 0.87
CA LEU A 70 -20.84 -6.76 -0.10
C LEU A 70 -21.20 -6.46 -1.56
N LEU A 71 -22.49 -6.48 -1.92
CA LEU A 71 -22.95 -6.22 -3.29
C LEU A 71 -22.75 -4.76 -3.70
N GLU A 72 -23.06 -3.82 -2.80
CA GLU A 72 -22.88 -2.39 -3.01
C GLU A 72 -21.40 -2.01 -3.02
N ALA A 73 -20.60 -2.67 -2.18
CA ALA A 73 -19.15 -2.53 -2.19
C ALA A 73 -18.56 -2.97 -3.54
N GLU A 74 -18.97 -4.14 -4.04
CA GLU A 74 -18.52 -4.67 -5.34
C GLU A 74 -18.84 -3.70 -6.49
N LYS A 75 -20.08 -3.21 -6.56
CA LYS A 75 -20.51 -2.24 -7.58
C LYS A 75 -19.65 -0.98 -7.55
N SER A 76 -19.38 -0.46 -6.36
CA SER A 76 -18.57 0.75 -6.17
C SER A 76 -17.12 0.53 -6.60
N PHE A 77 -16.51 -0.61 -6.22
CA PHE A 77 -15.14 -0.94 -6.62
C PHE A 77 -14.99 -1.20 -8.12
N LYS A 78 -15.96 -1.87 -8.76
CA LYS A 78 -15.96 -2.06 -10.22
C LYS A 78 -16.00 -0.71 -10.95
N LYS A 79 -16.82 0.25 -10.47
CA LYS A 79 -16.82 1.61 -11.01
C LYS A 79 -15.52 2.36 -10.79
N ALA A 80 -14.88 2.21 -9.62
CA ALA A 80 -13.57 2.81 -9.38
C ALA A 80 -12.47 2.26 -10.32
N ILE A 81 -12.53 0.96 -10.67
CA ILE A 81 -11.59 0.32 -11.62
C ILE A 81 -11.72 0.88 -13.04
N GLU A 82 -12.93 1.20 -13.51
CA GLU A 82 -13.14 1.80 -14.83
C GLU A 82 -12.31 3.08 -15.02
N PHE A 83 -12.10 3.86 -13.94
CA PHE A 83 -11.34 5.10 -13.96
C PHE A 83 -9.90 4.96 -13.46
N THR A 84 -9.60 3.96 -12.63
CA THR A 84 -8.24 3.71 -12.07
C THR A 84 -7.81 2.24 -12.13
N PRO A 85 -7.56 1.70 -13.34
CA PRO A 85 -7.24 0.28 -13.54
C PRO A 85 -5.86 -0.15 -12.99
N LYS A 86 -5.07 0.78 -12.44
CA LYS A 86 -3.73 0.50 -11.87
C LYS A 86 -3.70 0.61 -10.35
N ASN A 87 -4.84 0.60 -9.68
CA ASN A 87 -4.94 0.72 -8.22
C ASN A 87 -5.09 -0.66 -7.57
N ASP A 88 -4.00 -1.19 -7.03
CA ASP A 88 -3.95 -2.53 -6.42
C ASP A 88 -4.90 -2.70 -5.23
N ARG A 89 -5.22 -1.61 -4.52
CA ARG A 89 -6.11 -1.64 -3.35
C ARG A 89 -7.53 -2.01 -3.75
N ILE A 90 -7.99 -1.55 -4.92
CA ILE A 90 -9.35 -1.86 -5.38
C ILE A 90 -9.46 -3.34 -5.75
N TYR A 91 -8.45 -3.88 -6.42
CA TYR A 91 -8.39 -5.31 -6.74
C TYR A 91 -8.30 -6.18 -5.48
N GLY A 92 -7.53 -5.76 -4.47
CA GLY A 92 -7.49 -6.44 -3.17
C GLY A 92 -8.82 -6.41 -2.42
N ALA A 93 -9.58 -5.31 -2.50
CA ALA A 93 -10.91 -5.23 -1.89
C ALA A 93 -11.92 -6.16 -2.59
N LEU A 94 -11.87 -6.26 -3.93
CA LEU A 94 -12.68 -7.22 -4.68
C LEU A 94 -12.30 -8.67 -4.35
N GLU A 95 -11.01 -8.99 -4.20
CA GLU A 95 -10.57 -10.31 -3.72
C GLU A 95 -11.25 -10.68 -2.39
N ILE A 96 -11.26 -9.76 -1.41
CA ILE A 96 -11.90 -9.96 -0.10
C ILE A 96 -13.40 -10.24 -0.27
N ILE A 97 -14.09 -9.43 -1.08
CA ILE A 97 -15.52 -9.60 -1.35
C ILE A 97 -15.79 -10.98 -1.96
N TYR A 98 -15.04 -11.39 -2.97
CA TYR A 98 -15.26 -12.68 -3.64
C TYR A 98 -14.89 -13.88 -2.77
N LYS A 99 -13.92 -13.75 -1.85
CA LYS A 99 -13.68 -14.77 -0.83
C LYS A 99 -14.87 -14.90 0.11
N ALA A 100 -15.42 -13.77 0.58
CA ALA A 100 -16.55 -13.75 1.49
C ALA A 100 -17.84 -14.29 0.84
N THR A 101 -18.03 -14.10 -0.47
CA THR A 101 -19.19 -14.64 -1.21
C THR A 101 -18.97 -16.04 -1.77
N GLY A 102 -17.84 -16.69 -1.47
CA GLY A 102 -17.55 -18.05 -1.93
C GLY A 102 -17.13 -18.18 -3.39
N ASN A 103 -16.97 -17.06 -4.11
CA ASN A 103 -16.56 -17.07 -5.52
C ASN A 103 -15.03 -17.17 -5.67
N GLN A 104 -14.51 -18.38 -5.54
CA GLN A 104 -13.07 -18.65 -5.58
C GLN A 104 -12.40 -18.37 -6.94
N GLY A 105 -13.16 -18.32 -8.03
CA GLY A 105 -12.65 -17.97 -9.36
C GLY A 105 -12.26 -16.50 -9.43
N TYR A 106 -13.23 -15.61 -9.18
CA TYR A 106 -12.98 -14.17 -9.16
C TYR A 106 -12.02 -13.74 -8.05
N ALA A 107 -12.09 -14.38 -6.87
CA ALA A 107 -11.14 -14.10 -5.79
C ALA A 107 -9.68 -14.31 -6.26
N ARG A 108 -9.40 -15.43 -6.94
CA ARG A 108 -8.06 -15.71 -7.47
C ARG A 108 -7.66 -14.72 -8.56
N GLU A 109 -8.56 -14.42 -9.50
CA GLU A 109 -8.28 -13.47 -10.59
C GLU A 109 -7.92 -12.07 -10.04
N TYR A 110 -8.77 -11.52 -9.17
CA TYR A 110 -8.56 -10.17 -8.63
C TYR A 110 -7.40 -10.12 -7.64
N GLY A 111 -7.19 -11.18 -6.85
CA GLY A 111 -6.01 -11.31 -5.99
C GLY A 111 -4.71 -11.35 -6.80
N GLN A 112 -4.69 -12.05 -7.94
CA GLN A 112 -3.53 -12.08 -8.83
C GLN A 112 -3.28 -10.71 -9.47
N LYS A 113 -4.32 -10.02 -9.97
CA LYS A 113 -4.18 -8.64 -10.49
C LYS A 113 -3.65 -7.66 -9.43
N ALA A 114 -4.16 -7.73 -8.21
CA ALA A 114 -3.66 -6.94 -7.10
C ALA A 114 -2.18 -7.24 -6.83
N LYS A 115 -1.79 -8.52 -6.84
CA LYS A 115 -0.41 -8.97 -6.67
C LYS A 115 0.49 -8.51 -7.81
N ASP A 116 0.03 -8.50 -9.05
CA ASP A 116 0.82 -8.05 -10.20
C ASP A 116 1.03 -6.54 -10.17
N LEU A 117 0.00 -5.77 -9.83
CA LEU A 117 0.11 -4.32 -9.62
C LEU A 117 0.99 -4.00 -8.41
N ARG A 118 0.90 -4.76 -7.32
CA ARG A 118 1.84 -4.66 -6.20
C ARG A 118 3.25 -5.09 -6.58
N SER A 119 3.39 -6.08 -7.46
CA SER A 119 4.69 -6.52 -7.97
C SER A 119 5.32 -5.48 -8.90
N SER A 120 4.50 -4.62 -9.51
CA SER A 120 4.93 -3.35 -10.15
C SER A 120 5.23 -2.23 -9.14
N TYR A 121 5.54 -2.61 -7.89
CA TYR A 121 5.77 -1.77 -6.70
C TYR A 121 6.59 -0.51 -6.96
N TYR A 122 7.60 -0.65 -7.83
CA TYR A 122 8.43 0.43 -8.27
C TYR A 122 7.88 0.97 -9.59
N ASN A 123 7.43 2.21 -9.56
CA ASN A 123 7.08 2.92 -10.78
C ASN A 123 8.30 3.00 -11.72
N LEU A 124 8.05 3.28 -13.00
CA LEU A 124 9.09 3.30 -14.04
C LEU A 124 10.23 4.27 -13.73
N ILE A 125 9.94 5.43 -13.13
CA ILE A 125 10.97 6.42 -12.76
C ILE A 125 11.90 5.83 -11.71
N THR A 126 11.35 5.21 -10.67
CA THR A 126 12.12 4.56 -9.60
C THR A 126 12.97 3.43 -10.17
N THR A 127 12.40 2.57 -11.01
CA THR A 127 13.13 1.48 -11.68
C THR A 127 14.30 2.03 -12.51
N ASN A 128 14.06 3.06 -13.33
CA ASN A 128 15.11 3.71 -14.13
C ASN A 128 16.22 4.32 -13.27
N ASN A 129 15.88 4.90 -12.11
CA ASN A 129 16.86 5.45 -11.18
C ASN A 129 17.75 4.35 -10.58
N TYR A 130 17.17 3.21 -10.18
CA TYR A 130 17.93 2.05 -9.72
C TYR A 130 18.89 1.52 -10.79
N HIS A 131 18.44 1.42 -12.05
CA HIS A 131 19.30 0.99 -13.16
C HIS A 131 20.45 1.97 -13.42
N LYS A 132 20.19 3.28 -13.42
CA LYS A 132 21.23 4.31 -13.58
C LYS A 132 22.27 4.23 -12.47
N LEU A 133 21.83 4.12 -11.22
CA LEU A 133 22.72 3.99 -10.07
C LEU A 133 23.57 2.72 -10.19
N LYS A 134 22.94 1.60 -10.58
CA LYS A 134 23.67 0.36 -10.83
C LYS A 134 24.73 0.57 -11.90
N ALA A 135 24.38 1.07 -13.08
CA ALA A 135 25.36 1.29 -14.15
C ALA A 135 26.57 2.16 -13.73
N ILE A 136 26.38 3.16 -12.86
CA ILE A 136 27.47 3.99 -12.32
C ILE A 136 28.41 3.18 -11.43
N LEU A 137 27.83 2.39 -10.53
CA LEU A 137 28.57 1.60 -9.54
C LEU A 137 29.25 0.37 -10.19
N ASP A 138 28.68 -0.19 -11.27
CA ASP A 138 29.23 -1.34 -12.00
C ASP A 138 30.53 -0.92 -12.68
N LYS A 139 30.53 0.28 -13.29
CA LYS A 139 31.73 0.91 -13.87
C LYS A 139 32.86 1.12 -12.85
N ARG A 140 32.54 1.13 -11.55
CA ARG A 140 33.50 1.30 -10.45
C ARG A 140 33.87 -0.02 -9.78
N GLY A 141 33.32 -1.15 -10.23
CA GLY A 141 33.53 -2.46 -9.62
C GLY A 141 32.99 -2.58 -8.19
N ILE A 142 32.02 -1.74 -7.82
CA ILE A 142 31.45 -1.73 -6.46
C ILE A 142 30.35 -2.79 -6.36
N LYS A 143 30.49 -3.75 -5.44
CA LYS A 143 29.43 -4.71 -5.11
C LYS A 143 28.29 -4.05 -4.34
N TYR A 144 27.06 -4.48 -4.60
CA TYR A 144 25.86 -3.88 -4.03
C TYR A 144 25.30 -4.77 -2.95
N VAL A 145 24.88 -4.16 -1.85
CA VAL A 145 24.05 -4.82 -0.85
C VAL A 145 22.70 -4.12 -0.87
N CYS A 146 21.69 -4.77 -1.43
CA CYS A 146 20.34 -4.26 -1.54
C CYS A 146 19.50 -4.77 -0.38
N VAL A 147 19.12 -3.85 0.52
CA VAL A 147 18.34 -4.15 1.72
C VAL A 147 16.89 -3.73 1.48
N GLN A 148 15.96 -4.68 1.61
CA GLN A 148 14.53 -4.38 1.63
C GLN A 148 14.07 -3.99 3.05
N TYR A 149 13.06 -3.14 3.15
CA TYR A 149 12.45 -2.76 4.42
C TYR A 149 12.05 -3.99 5.26
N PRO A 150 12.10 -3.88 6.60
CA PRO A 150 11.63 -4.93 7.49
C PRO A 150 10.22 -5.41 7.15
N MET A 151 9.96 -6.70 7.34
CA MET A 151 8.65 -7.36 7.09
C MET A 151 8.16 -7.38 5.63
N ARG A 152 8.88 -6.77 4.67
CA ARG A 152 8.47 -6.71 3.26
C ARG A 152 9.16 -7.74 2.39
N ASN A 153 8.39 -8.25 1.43
CA ASN A 153 8.87 -9.22 0.45
C ASN A 153 9.94 -8.63 -0.48
N LEU A 154 10.96 -9.45 -0.75
CA LEU A 154 12.12 -9.09 -1.55
C LEU A 154 11.87 -9.19 -3.07
N GLU A 155 10.91 -10.01 -3.51
CA GLU A 155 10.64 -10.28 -4.93
C GLU A 155 10.35 -9.03 -5.77
N PRO A 156 9.58 -8.02 -5.30
CA PRO A 156 9.41 -6.79 -6.06
C PRO A 156 10.73 -6.05 -6.31
N LEU A 157 11.67 -6.08 -5.36
CA LEU A 157 12.98 -5.46 -5.52
C LEU A 157 13.86 -6.26 -6.48
N LYS A 158 13.83 -7.59 -6.41
CA LYS A 158 14.54 -8.44 -7.40
C LYS A 158 14.03 -8.19 -8.82
N LYS A 159 12.72 -8.03 -9.00
CA LYS A 159 12.11 -7.72 -10.31
C LYS A 159 12.61 -6.40 -10.90
N VAL A 160 12.99 -5.41 -10.09
CA VAL A 160 13.65 -4.19 -10.59
C VAL A 160 14.92 -4.53 -11.34
N PHE A 161 15.68 -5.53 -10.90
CA PHE A 161 16.97 -5.93 -11.48
C PHE A 161 16.88 -7.19 -12.35
N GLN A 162 15.69 -7.58 -12.81
CA GLN A 162 15.52 -8.79 -13.61
C GLN A 162 16.35 -8.70 -14.91
N GLY A 163 17.19 -9.71 -15.17
CA GLY A 163 18.13 -9.71 -16.30
C GLY A 163 19.46 -8.99 -16.05
N GLY A 164 19.67 -8.44 -14.85
CA GLY A 164 20.90 -7.74 -14.46
C GLY A 164 21.15 -7.80 -12.96
N ALA A 165 20.77 -8.88 -12.28
CA ALA A 165 20.94 -9.03 -10.83
C ALA A 165 22.36 -9.50 -10.43
N GLU A 166 23.21 -9.80 -11.41
CA GLU A 166 24.58 -10.25 -11.19
C GLU A 166 25.39 -9.20 -10.41
N GLY A 167 26.11 -9.65 -9.39
CA GLY A 167 26.89 -8.79 -8.50
C GLY A 167 26.09 -8.08 -7.39
N ILE A 168 24.77 -8.29 -7.31
CA ILE A 168 23.93 -7.74 -6.23
C ILE A 168 23.72 -8.80 -5.14
N VAL A 169 24.05 -8.44 -3.91
CA VAL A 169 23.70 -9.19 -2.70
C VAL A 169 22.39 -8.65 -2.16
N PHE A 170 21.34 -9.47 -2.16
CA PHE A 170 20.05 -9.07 -1.60
C PHE A 170 19.92 -9.54 -0.14
N VAL A 171 19.52 -8.64 0.74
CA VAL A 171 19.24 -8.95 2.15
C VAL A 171 17.74 -9.12 2.34
N ASP A 172 17.30 -10.35 2.62
CA ASP A 172 15.92 -10.65 2.96
C ASP A 172 15.69 -10.47 4.47
N ASN A 173 14.85 -9.49 4.81
CA ASN A 173 14.47 -9.18 6.19
C ASN A 173 13.07 -9.71 6.56
N GLU A 174 12.28 -10.22 5.59
CA GLU A 174 10.87 -10.51 5.80
C GLU A 174 10.67 -11.56 6.89
N LYS A 175 11.27 -12.74 6.69
CA LYS A 175 11.08 -13.87 7.60
C LYS A 175 11.65 -13.58 8.98
N ILE A 176 12.86 -13.03 9.05
CA ILE A 176 13.55 -12.77 10.32
C ILE A 176 12.77 -11.80 11.19
N PHE A 177 12.27 -10.70 10.62
CA PHE A 177 11.45 -9.75 11.37
C PHE A 177 10.08 -10.33 11.73
N LYS A 178 9.44 -11.09 10.83
CA LYS A 178 8.15 -11.73 11.13
C LYS A 178 8.27 -12.70 12.30
N ASP A 179 9.31 -13.53 12.30
CA ASP A 179 9.58 -14.49 13.37
C ASP A 179 9.94 -13.77 14.68
N ALA A 180 10.73 -12.70 14.62
CA ALA A 180 11.09 -11.89 15.78
C ALA A 180 9.86 -11.22 16.42
N VAL A 181 9.01 -10.59 15.60
CA VAL A 181 7.76 -9.94 16.05
C VAL A 181 6.76 -10.95 16.62
N LYS A 182 6.73 -12.17 16.06
CA LYS A 182 5.89 -13.25 16.59
C LYS A 182 6.37 -13.72 17.97
N LYS A 183 7.69 -13.75 18.19
CA LYS A 183 8.31 -14.16 19.47
C LYS A 183 8.25 -13.06 20.52
N ALA A 184 8.43 -11.81 20.13
CA ALA A 184 8.36 -10.65 20.99
C ALA A 184 7.53 -9.56 20.29
N ASN A 185 6.53 -9.03 21.00
CA ASN A 185 5.54 -8.09 20.47
C ASN A 185 6.15 -7.03 19.54
N TYR A 186 5.44 -6.66 18.47
CA TYR A 186 5.79 -5.62 17.50
C TYR A 186 6.51 -4.39 18.09
N ARG A 187 6.00 -3.85 19.20
CA ARG A 187 6.56 -2.64 19.85
C ARG A 187 7.98 -2.82 20.40
N VAL A 188 8.46 -4.06 20.50
CA VAL A 188 9.84 -4.36 20.86
C VAL A 188 10.81 -3.99 19.73
N TYR A 189 10.37 -4.13 18.46
CA TYR A 189 11.21 -3.91 17.28
C TYR A 189 10.87 -2.62 16.52
N PHE A 190 9.68 -2.06 16.72
CA PHE A 190 9.22 -0.87 16.01
C PHE A 190 8.61 0.16 16.94
N VAL A 191 8.92 1.45 16.73
CA VAL A 191 8.38 2.56 17.53
C VAL A 191 6.99 3.03 17.05
N ASP A 192 6.66 2.79 15.79
CA ASP A 192 5.41 3.18 15.16
C ASP A 192 4.97 2.15 14.11
N ILE A 193 3.85 2.42 13.43
CA ILE A 193 3.36 1.63 12.30
C ILE A 193 3.35 2.54 11.06
N PHE A 194 4.29 2.29 10.15
CA PHE A 194 4.46 2.98 8.88
C PHE A 194 4.00 2.11 7.69
N GLY A 195 3.12 2.64 6.85
CA GLY A 195 2.69 1.96 5.62
C GLY A 195 1.89 0.66 5.82
N GLY A 196 1.40 0.38 7.03
CA GLY A 196 0.52 -0.74 7.36
C GLY A 196 1.21 -2.04 7.79
N ASP A 197 2.50 -2.21 7.46
CA ASP A 197 3.16 -3.52 7.54
C ASP A 197 4.48 -3.54 8.37
N PHE A 198 5.13 -2.39 8.61
CA PHE A 198 6.35 -2.26 9.44
C PHE A 198 6.43 -0.84 10.03
N GLY A 199 7.47 -0.48 10.78
CA GLY A 199 7.62 0.86 11.39
C GLY A 199 9.07 1.32 11.40
N HIS A 200 9.33 2.50 11.95
CA HIS A 200 10.69 2.89 12.32
C HIS A 200 11.20 1.93 13.39
N CYS A 201 12.41 1.42 13.22
CA CYS A 201 12.98 0.45 14.15
C CYS A 201 13.29 1.09 15.52
N THR A 202 13.03 0.33 16.59
CA THR A 202 13.65 0.58 17.91
C THR A 202 15.15 0.29 17.84
N GLU A 203 15.90 0.52 18.93
CA GLU A 203 17.29 0.05 19.04
C GLU A 203 17.41 -1.46 18.77
N LYS A 204 16.51 -2.27 19.34
CA LYS A 204 16.48 -3.72 19.13
C LYS A 204 16.11 -4.10 17.69
N GLY A 205 15.21 -3.36 17.05
CA GLY A 205 14.92 -3.49 15.62
C GLY A 205 16.11 -3.16 14.74
N ASN A 206 16.81 -2.06 15.04
CA ASN A 206 18.00 -1.65 14.30
C ASN A 206 19.13 -2.65 14.45
N ARG A 207 19.32 -3.20 15.66
CA ARG A 207 20.28 -4.27 15.92
C ARG A 207 19.97 -5.51 15.10
N LEU A 208 18.72 -5.98 15.12
CA LEU A 208 18.31 -7.15 14.32
C LEU A 208 18.53 -6.93 12.82
N LEU A 209 18.21 -5.73 12.32
CA LEU A 209 18.46 -5.35 10.93
C LEU A 209 19.95 -5.38 10.60
N ALA A 210 20.78 -4.74 11.43
CA ALA A 210 22.22 -4.65 11.24
C ALA A 210 22.88 -6.03 11.30
N GLU A 211 22.49 -6.89 12.25
CA GLU A 211 22.98 -8.26 12.37
C GLU A 211 22.64 -9.08 11.12
N ASN A 212 21.42 -8.97 10.58
CA ASN A 212 21.05 -9.69 9.36
C ASN A 212 21.84 -9.20 8.14
N ILE A 213 22.01 -7.88 8.00
CA ILE A 213 22.81 -7.29 6.92
C ILE A 213 24.26 -7.79 7.01
N ALA A 214 24.87 -7.69 8.20
CA ALA A 214 26.24 -8.12 8.43
C ALA A 214 26.44 -9.61 8.13
N ASN A 215 25.56 -10.47 8.65
CA ASN A 215 25.61 -11.91 8.40
C ASN A 215 25.47 -12.25 6.92
N THR A 216 24.56 -11.56 6.21
CA THR A 216 24.40 -11.74 4.77
C THR A 216 25.66 -11.33 4.01
N ILE A 217 26.27 -10.19 4.37
CA ILE A 217 27.52 -9.74 3.75
C ILE A 217 28.65 -10.73 4.02
N LEU A 218 28.85 -11.16 5.27
CA LEU A 218 29.90 -12.12 5.63
C LEU A 218 29.78 -13.41 4.84
N LYS A 219 28.56 -13.94 4.73
CA LYS A 219 28.29 -15.18 4.00
C LYS A 219 28.45 -15.02 2.48
N GLU A 220 27.79 -14.03 1.89
CA GLU A 220 27.65 -13.91 0.42
C GLU A 220 28.82 -13.16 -0.25
N VAL A 221 29.55 -12.32 0.50
CA VAL A 221 30.69 -11.54 -0.03
C VAL A 221 32.02 -12.15 0.39
N PHE A 222 32.13 -12.60 1.65
CA PHE A 222 33.39 -13.05 2.22
C PHE A 222 33.50 -14.57 2.41
N HIS A 223 32.40 -15.32 2.17
CA HIS A 223 32.33 -16.78 2.37
C HIS A 223 32.78 -17.23 3.78
N LYS A 224 32.42 -16.42 4.79
CA LYS A 224 32.69 -16.67 6.21
C LYS A 224 31.44 -17.14 6.95
#